data_AF-A0A6V7X0L6-F1
#
_entry.id   AF-A0A6V7X0L6-F1
#
_cell.length_a   1.000
_cell.length_b   1.000
_cell.length_c   1.000
_cell.angle_alpha   90.00
_cell.angle_beta   90.00
_cell.angle_gamma   90.00
#
_symmetry.space_group_name_H-M   'P 1'
#
loop_
_entity.id
_entity.type
_entity.pdbx_description
1 polymer ?
#
loop_
_entity_poly.entity_id
_entity_poly.type
_entity_poly.pdbx_seq_one_letter_code
_entity_poly.pdbx_strand_id
1 'polypeptide(L)'
;MFENIPNCSQLNNESKIQSIHYPQKRFYRQRAHSNPMSDHDLVYPLSPEKMDWSQLFSSSSSNSLPQFADIGCGYGGLLVRLSPMFPDIMMVGMEIRVKVSDFVQDRIKALIEQNPSKYGNICCVRSNAMKNITNFFFKGQLDKMFFLFPDPHFKKTKHKWRIISTNLLSEYAYVLKPGGRIYTITDVEEVHKWMVDQIGQHPLFKRLEKEEEEKDEIVPLLYDSTEEGQKLIMSEQSSGTVDWDYESLGLSYSVPVHMAAGAVAGMAEHCVMFPLDSVKTRIQSLCPCPEWECPTPFHGVASIAKREGFRRTLRGINAVAFGSIPAHALYFTFYEKVKGMLAGNTCGHSNTVSYAMAGIVYFRWTFSKSCSSINDSSRLY
;
A
#
# COMPACT_ATOMS: atom_id res chain seq x y z
N MET A 1 -46.23 42.73 30.12
CA MET A 1 -46.65 41.31 30.03
C MET A 1 -47.77 41.29 29.00
N PHE A 2 -47.61 40.85 27.77
CA PHE A 2 -46.89 39.67 27.29
C PHE A 2 -46.15 39.95 25.97
N GLU A 3 -45.10 39.18 25.77
CA GLU A 3 -44.15 39.22 24.65
C GLU A 3 -44.82 38.91 23.31
N ASN A 4 -44.54 39.73 22.29
CA ASN A 4 -44.77 39.34 20.90
C ASN A 4 -43.57 38.50 20.46
N ILE A 5 -43.74 37.18 20.50
CA ILE A 5 -42.87 36.19 19.90
C ILE A 5 -42.90 36.40 18.36
N PRO A 6 -41.78 36.71 17.69
CA PRO A 6 -41.77 36.71 16.24
C PRO A 6 -41.93 35.29 15.70
N ASN A 7 -42.81 35.17 14.71
CA ASN A 7 -43.18 33.93 14.03
C ASN A 7 -41.98 33.06 13.63
N CYS A 8 -42.07 31.77 13.96
CA CYS A 8 -41.13 30.71 13.61
C CYS A 8 -41.22 30.31 12.13
N SER A 9 -41.06 31.28 11.22
CA SER A 9 -41.05 31.06 9.77
C SER A 9 -40.02 31.91 9.02
N GLN A 10 -39.13 32.62 9.73
CA GLN A 10 -38.08 33.44 9.12
C GLN A 10 -36.64 33.06 9.52
N LEU A 11 -36.40 31.83 10.00
CA LEU A 11 -35.06 31.33 10.36
C LEU A 11 -34.65 30.04 9.61
N ASN A 12 -35.15 29.80 8.39
CA ASN A 12 -34.73 28.66 7.57
C ASN A 12 -34.01 29.09 6.28
N ASN A 13 -33.14 30.10 6.37
CA ASN A 13 -32.11 30.35 5.36
C ASN A 13 -30.71 30.01 5.93
N GLU A 14 -30.63 28.93 6.71
CA GLU A 14 -29.36 28.22 6.83
C GLU A 14 -29.05 27.60 5.47
N SER A 15 -28.03 28.16 4.84
CA SER A 15 -27.32 27.61 3.69
C SER A 15 -27.31 26.08 3.73
N LYS A 16 -28.00 25.43 2.78
CA LYS A 16 -27.70 24.04 2.42
C LYS A 16 -26.23 23.99 2.01
N ILE A 17 -25.35 23.69 2.95
CA ILE A 17 -23.99 23.23 2.65
C ILE A 17 -24.21 21.88 1.98
N GLN A 18 -24.26 21.86 0.64
CA GLN A 18 -24.14 20.62 -0.10
C GLN A 18 -22.82 19.99 0.34
N SER A 19 -22.89 18.84 1.01
CA SER A 19 -21.71 18.10 1.40
C SER A 19 -20.97 17.67 0.13
N ILE A 20 -19.87 18.33 -0.19
CA ILE A 20 -19.02 17.99 -1.34
C ILE A 20 -18.49 16.58 -1.10
N HIS A 21 -18.82 15.65 -2.01
CA HIS A 21 -18.46 14.24 -1.88
C HIS A 21 -17.17 13.95 -2.66
N TYR A 22 -16.07 13.72 -1.95
CA TYR A 22 -14.81 13.30 -2.58
C TYR A 22 -14.92 11.93 -3.23
N PRO A 23 -14.26 11.70 -4.39
CA PRO A 23 -14.19 10.36 -4.96
C PRO A 23 -13.46 9.43 -4.00
N GLN A 24 -13.95 8.19 -3.88
CA GLN A 24 -13.36 7.19 -3.01
C GLN A 24 -12.58 6.17 -3.83
N LYS A 25 -11.28 6.05 -3.58
CA LYS A 25 -10.36 5.20 -4.37
C LYS A 25 -10.85 3.78 -4.60
N ARG A 26 -11.55 3.19 -3.62
CA ARG A 26 -12.10 1.82 -3.71
C ARG A 26 -12.95 1.59 -4.97
N PHE A 27 -13.65 2.61 -5.48
CA PHE A 27 -14.48 2.52 -6.68
C PHE A 27 -13.70 2.69 -7.99
N TYR A 28 -12.49 3.23 -7.90
CA TYR A 28 -11.62 3.57 -9.02
C TYR A 28 -10.37 2.67 -9.09
N ARG A 29 -10.34 1.56 -8.34
CA ARG A 29 -9.23 0.62 -8.37
C ARG A 29 -9.15 -0.09 -9.73
N GLN A 30 -7.95 -0.07 -10.30
CA GLN A 30 -7.56 -0.81 -11.49
C GLN A 30 -6.19 -1.47 -11.21
N ARG A 31 -5.82 -2.51 -11.97
CA ARG A 31 -4.49 -3.11 -11.89
C ARG A 31 -3.42 -2.03 -12.03
N ALA A 32 -2.40 -2.08 -11.17
CA ALA A 32 -1.36 -1.06 -11.11
C ALA A 32 -0.59 -0.92 -12.43
N HIS A 33 -0.30 -2.06 -13.06
CA HIS A 33 0.49 -2.16 -14.28
C HIS A 33 -0.41 -2.17 -15.52
N SER A 34 -0.15 -1.25 -16.43
CA SER A 34 -0.71 -1.22 -17.78
C SER A 34 0.39 -1.48 -18.79
N ASN A 35 0.10 -2.21 -19.87
CA ASN A 35 1.04 -2.30 -20.99
C ASN A 35 1.05 -0.96 -21.73
N PRO A 36 2.16 -0.21 -21.77
CA PRO A 36 2.20 1.06 -22.49
C PRO A 36 2.09 0.87 -24.00
N MET A 37 2.43 -0.31 -24.51
CA MET A 37 2.42 -0.59 -25.94
C MET A 37 1.06 -1.08 -26.46
N SER A 38 0.12 -1.47 -25.60
CA SER A 38 -1.20 -1.91 -26.07
C SER A 38 -1.98 -0.77 -26.74
N ASP A 39 -2.90 -1.16 -27.61
CA ASP A 39 -3.85 -0.25 -28.22
C ASP A 39 -4.89 0.14 -27.17
N HIS A 40 -4.73 1.34 -26.65
CA HIS A 40 -5.71 1.97 -25.78
C HIS A 40 -6.52 2.92 -26.64
N ASP A 41 -7.84 2.95 -26.43
CA ASP A 41 -8.68 4.01 -26.97
C ASP A 41 -8.39 5.32 -26.20
N LEU A 42 -7.35 6.02 -26.67
CA LEU A 42 -6.85 7.27 -26.12
C LEU A 42 -7.04 8.36 -27.17
N VAL A 43 -7.76 9.40 -26.79
CA VAL A 43 -7.84 10.62 -27.58
C VAL A 43 -6.62 11.48 -27.23
N TYR A 44 -5.84 11.82 -28.24
CA TYR A 44 -4.69 12.73 -28.12
C TYR A 44 -4.71 13.75 -29.26
N PRO A 45 -4.18 14.96 -29.06
CA PRO A 45 -4.16 15.99 -30.08
C PRO A 45 -3.26 15.59 -31.27
N LEU A 46 -3.59 16.06 -32.47
CA LEU A 46 -2.75 15.83 -33.66
C LEU A 46 -1.40 16.56 -33.56
N SER A 47 -1.40 17.75 -32.97
CA SER A 47 -0.21 18.57 -32.69
C SER A 47 -0.45 19.40 -31.42
N PRO A 48 0.61 19.96 -30.79
CA PRO A 48 0.46 20.80 -29.60
C PRO A 48 -0.48 21.99 -29.81
N GLU A 49 -0.56 22.52 -31.04
CA GLU A 49 -1.47 23.62 -31.44
C GLU A 49 -2.95 23.24 -31.37
N LYS A 50 -3.26 21.95 -31.50
CA LYS A 50 -4.63 21.41 -31.42
C LYS A 50 -5.01 21.01 -30.00
N MET A 51 -4.11 21.15 -29.03
CA MET A 51 -4.41 20.86 -27.64
C MET A 51 -5.06 22.08 -26.96
N ASP A 52 -6.34 21.96 -26.61
CA ASP A 52 -7.07 23.02 -25.92
C ASP A 52 -6.98 22.84 -24.40
N TRP A 53 -5.96 23.45 -23.79
CA TRP A 53 -5.75 23.43 -22.35
C TRP A 53 -6.82 24.21 -21.56
N SER A 54 -7.51 25.16 -22.20
CA SER A 54 -8.49 26.02 -21.52
C SER A 54 -9.71 25.26 -21.01
N GLN A 55 -10.02 24.11 -21.61
CA GLN A 55 -11.12 23.24 -21.18
C GLN A 55 -10.79 22.44 -19.92
N LEU A 56 -9.50 22.27 -19.60
CA LEU A 56 -9.04 21.39 -18.53
C LEU A 56 -8.70 22.15 -17.25
N PHE A 57 -8.26 23.40 -17.38
CA PHE A 57 -7.94 24.25 -16.25
C PHE A 57 -9.13 25.13 -15.88
N SER A 58 -9.43 25.22 -14.58
CA SER A 58 -10.50 26.09 -14.08
C SER A 58 -10.01 27.51 -13.78
N SER A 59 -8.69 27.74 -13.74
CA SER A 59 -8.13 29.08 -13.57
C SER A 59 -8.49 29.99 -14.75
N SER A 60 -8.93 31.21 -14.45
CA SER A 60 -9.34 32.23 -15.43
C SER A 60 -8.16 32.89 -16.17
N SER A 61 -6.92 32.42 -15.97
CA SER A 61 -5.74 32.87 -16.69
C SER A 61 -5.76 32.32 -18.13
N SER A 62 -6.56 32.97 -18.97
CA SER A 62 -6.72 32.66 -20.39
C SER A 62 -5.36 32.49 -21.09
N ASN A 63 -5.17 31.33 -21.74
CA ASN A 63 -3.95 30.90 -22.47
C ASN A 63 -2.73 30.44 -21.66
N SER A 64 -2.88 30.08 -20.38
CA SER A 64 -1.74 29.56 -19.63
C SER A 64 -1.43 28.10 -20.01
N LEU A 65 -0.30 27.87 -20.69
CA LEU A 65 0.19 26.54 -21.05
C LEU A 65 0.76 25.82 -19.81
N PRO A 66 0.59 24.49 -19.68
CA PRO A 66 1.23 23.73 -18.61
C PRO A 66 2.75 23.83 -18.70
N GLN A 67 3.37 24.11 -17.56
CA GLN A 67 4.83 24.21 -17.39
C GLN A 67 5.37 23.01 -16.61
N PHE A 68 4.57 22.41 -15.73
CA PHE A 68 4.94 21.21 -14.99
C PHE A 68 4.15 20.00 -15.50
N ALA A 69 4.82 18.88 -15.67
CA ALA A 69 4.19 17.62 -16.07
C ALA A 69 4.54 16.48 -15.11
N ASP A 70 3.52 15.88 -14.51
CA ASP A 70 3.63 14.69 -13.66
C ASP A 70 3.31 13.44 -14.49
N ILE A 71 4.35 12.70 -14.88
CA ILE A 71 4.27 11.58 -15.81
C ILE A 71 3.98 10.29 -15.04
N GLY A 72 2.79 9.72 -15.28
CA GLY A 72 2.31 8.59 -14.48
C GLY A 72 1.85 9.04 -13.09
N CYS A 73 1.09 10.14 -13.01
CA CYS A 73 0.75 10.83 -11.77
C CYS A 73 -0.05 10.00 -10.73
N GLY A 74 -0.50 8.80 -11.09
CA GLY A 74 -1.27 7.93 -10.20
C GLY A 74 -2.53 8.63 -9.69
N TYR A 75 -2.73 8.63 -8.38
CA TYR A 75 -3.88 9.30 -7.76
C TYR A 75 -3.70 10.83 -7.57
N GLY A 76 -2.70 11.43 -8.21
CA GLY A 76 -2.51 12.88 -8.30
C GLY A 76 -2.05 13.56 -7.01
N GLY A 77 -1.38 12.82 -6.12
CA GLY A 77 -0.92 13.33 -4.82
C GLY A 77 0.04 14.53 -4.95
N LEU A 78 1.03 14.42 -5.84
CA LEU A 78 2.00 15.48 -6.11
C LEU A 78 1.32 16.76 -6.61
N LEU A 79 0.44 16.66 -7.61
CA LEU A 79 -0.28 17.81 -8.17
C LEU A 79 -1.04 18.59 -7.10
N VAL A 80 -1.77 17.88 -6.23
CA VAL A 80 -2.54 18.51 -5.15
C VAL A 80 -1.61 19.19 -4.14
N ARG A 81 -0.41 18.66 -3.90
CA ARG A 81 0.57 19.27 -2.99
C ARG A 81 1.26 20.49 -3.59
N LEU A 82 1.63 20.44 -4.87
CA LEU A 82 2.33 21.52 -5.57
C LEU A 82 1.40 22.69 -5.92
N SER A 83 0.14 22.43 -6.21
CA SER A 83 -0.85 23.45 -6.60
C SER A 83 -0.85 24.71 -5.71
N PRO A 84 -0.99 24.62 -4.37
CA PRO A 84 -0.98 25.80 -3.50
C PRO A 84 0.40 26.45 -3.35
N MET A 85 1.50 25.75 -3.66
CA MET A 85 2.85 26.29 -3.57
C MET A 85 3.21 27.12 -4.80
N PHE A 86 2.68 26.75 -5.96
CA PHE A 86 2.93 27.43 -7.23
C PHE A 86 1.60 27.82 -7.89
N PRO A 87 0.83 28.75 -7.31
CA PRO A 87 -0.53 29.07 -7.77
C PRO A 87 -0.58 29.61 -9.21
N ASP A 88 0.50 30.26 -9.66
CA ASP A 88 0.61 30.85 -11.00
C ASP A 88 1.12 29.85 -12.06
N ILE A 89 1.54 28.65 -11.64
CA ILE A 89 2.13 27.65 -12.52
C ILE A 89 1.09 26.59 -12.86
N MET A 90 0.86 26.40 -14.15
CA MET A 90 -0.06 25.39 -14.67
C MET A 90 0.62 24.01 -14.70
N MET A 91 -0.05 23.00 -14.14
CA MET A 91 0.50 21.65 -14.01
C MET A 91 -0.46 20.59 -14.52
N VAL A 92 0.07 19.60 -15.23
CA VAL A 92 -0.72 18.51 -15.78
C VAL A 92 -0.23 17.16 -15.27
N GLY A 93 -1.16 16.36 -14.77
CA GLY A 93 -0.95 14.92 -14.56
C GLY A 93 -1.26 14.14 -15.84
N MET A 94 -0.37 13.23 -16.23
CA MET A 94 -0.59 12.32 -17.34
C MET A 94 -0.69 10.88 -16.81
N GLU A 95 -1.85 10.25 -16.92
CA GLU A 95 -2.08 8.88 -16.44
C GLU A 95 -2.72 8.02 -17.53
N ILE A 96 -2.23 6.79 -17.69
CA ILE A 96 -2.68 5.88 -18.75
C ILE A 96 -3.94 5.10 -18.35
N ARG A 97 -4.13 4.83 -17.05
CA ARG A 97 -5.23 4.03 -16.51
C ARG A 97 -6.50 4.85 -16.36
N VAL A 98 -7.55 4.43 -17.07
CA VAL A 98 -8.85 5.11 -17.13
C VAL A 98 -9.41 5.43 -15.75
N LYS A 99 -9.57 4.41 -14.90
CA LYS A 99 -10.20 4.63 -13.59
C LYS A 99 -9.36 5.54 -12.69
N VAL A 100 -8.04 5.50 -12.85
CA VAL A 100 -7.14 6.32 -12.04
C VAL A 100 -7.17 7.77 -12.53
N SER A 101 -7.14 8.01 -13.84
CA SER A 101 -7.30 9.36 -14.39
C SER A 101 -8.66 9.97 -14.04
N ASP A 102 -9.74 9.18 -14.12
CA ASP A 102 -11.10 9.62 -13.76
C ASP A 102 -11.17 10.03 -12.29
N PHE A 103 -10.55 9.23 -11.39
CA PHE A 103 -10.46 9.58 -9.98
C PHE A 103 -9.76 10.92 -9.76
N VAL A 104 -8.64 11.17 -10.44
CA VAL A 104 -7.89 12.43 -10.27
C VAL A 104 -8.70 13.61 -10.77
N GLN A 105 -9.38 13.47 -11.91
CA GLN A 105 -10.27 14.51 -12.44
C GLN A 105 -11.41 14.83 -11.46
N ASP A 106 -12.09 13.82 -10.94
CA ASP A 106 -13.15 14.01 -9.94
C ASP A 106 -12.61 14.60 -8.63
N ARG A 107 -11.40 14.21 -8.23
CA ARG A 107 -10.73 14.73 -7.02
C ARG A 107 -10.39 16.20 -7.17
N ILE A 108 -9.85 16.61 -8.32
CA ILE A 108 -9.52 18.01 -8.60
C ILE A 108 -10.79 18.86 -8.62
N LYS A 109 -11.87 18.40 -9.28
CA LYS A 109 -13.17 19.09 -9.28
C LYS A 109 -13.70 19.31 -7.86
N ALA A 110 -13.73 18.26 -7.04
CA ALA A 110 -14.16 18.37 -5.64
C ALA A 110 -13.27 19.30 -4.81
N LEU A 111 -11.95 19.34 -5.07
CA LEU A 111 -11.03 20.26 -4.40
C LEU A 111 -11.26 21.72 -4.77
N ILE A 112 -11.55 22.01 -6.05
CA ILE A 112 -11.88 23.34 -6.56
C ILE A 112 -13.24 23.80 -5.99
N GLU A 113 -14.26 22.93 -6.00
CA GLU A 113 -15.56 23.25 -5.39
C GLU A 113 -15.44 23.60 -3.90
N GLN A 114 -14.58 22.88 -3.18
CA GLN A 114 -14.34 23.16 -1.76
C GLN A 114 -13.48 24.42 -1.54
N ASN A 115 -12.54 24.69 -2.44
CA ASN A 115 -11.61 25.81 -2.36
C ASN A 115 -11.55 26.56 -3.70
N PRO A 116 -12.54 27.41 -4.03
CA PRO A 116 -12.64 28.05 -5.36
C PRO A 116 -11.42 28.87 -5.79
N SER A 117 -10.61 29.34 -4.83
CA SER A 117 -9.38 30.10 -5.07
C SER A 117 -8.12 29.24 -5.19
N LYS A 118 -8.21 27.91 -5.06
CA LYS A 118 -7.09 26.97 -5.11
C LYS A 118 -7.34 25.87 -6.13
N TYR A 119 -6.28 25.17 -6.56
CA TYR A 119 -6.36 24.01 -7.44
C TYR A 119 -6.84 24.26 -8.88
N GLY A 120 -7.22 25.49 -9.24
CA GLY A 120 -7.55 25.84 -10.63
C GLY A 120 -6.37 25.76 -11.61
N ASN A 121 -5.14 25.65 -11.10
CA ASN A 121 -3.89 25.53 -11.85
C ASN A 121 -3.45 24.09 -12.13
N ILE A 122 -4.20 23.07 -11.68
CA ILE A 122 -3.88 21.66 -11.92
C ILE A 122 -4.96 20.95 -12.71
N CYS A 123 -4.57 20.03 -13.58
CA CYS A 123 -5.49 19.15 -14.29
C CYS A 123 -4.89 17.75 -14.47
N CYS A 124 -5.70 16.80 -14.96
CA CYS A 124 -5.26 15.45 -15.28
C CYS A 124 -5.80 15.01 -16.63
N VAL A 125 -4.93 14.50 -17.49
CA VAL A 125 -5.26 13.98 -18.82
C VAL A 125 -4.98 12.48 -18.88
N ARG A 126 -5.96 11.75 -19.41
CA ARG A 126 -5.77 10.33 -19.72
C ARG A 126 -4.92 10.23 -20.98
N SER A 127 -3.69 9.75 -20.85
CA SER A 127 -2.73 9.79 -21.96
C SER A 127 -1.62 8.76 -21.81
N ASN A 128 -0.93 8.47 -22.92
CA ASN A 128 0.27 7.66 -22.92
C ASN A 128 1.49 8.55 -23.21
N ALA A 129 2.18 8.95 -22.15
CA ALA A 129 3.36 9.80 -22.25
C ALA A 129 4.53 9.15 -23.02
N MET A 130 4.54 7.81 -23.20
CA MET A 130 5.56 7.15 -24.02
C MET A 130 5.31 7.26 -25.52
N LYS A 131 4.09 7.59 -25.94
CA LYS A 131 3.71 7.61 -27.36
C LYS A 131 3.40 9.02 -27.88
N ASN A 132 2.90 9.89 -27.01
CA ASN A 132 2.22 11.11 -27.46
C ASN A 132 2.71 12.38 -26.76
N ILE A 133 3.83 12.36 -26.04
CA ILE A 133 4.24 13.54 -25.25
C ILE A 133 4.49 14.77 -26.14
N THR A 134 5.09 14.58 -27.33
CA THR A 134 5.32 15.63 -28.32
C THR A 134 4.04 16.11 -29.02
N ASN A 135 2.93 15.39 -28.89
CA ASN A 135 1.63 15.84 -29.35
C ASN A 135 0.99 16.85 -28.37
N PHE A 136 1.32 16.75 -27.08
CA PHE A 136 0.74 17.62 -26.05
C PHE A 136 1.52 18.92 -25.84
N PHE A 137 2.85 18.90 -26.01
CA PHE A 137 3.71 20.01 -25.63
C PHE A 137 4.55 20.54 -26.79
N PHE A 138 4.71 21.86 -26.84
CA PHE A 138 5.66 22.53 -27.72
C PHE A 138 7.10 22.25 -27.30
N LYS A 139 8.05 22.52 -28.21
CA LYS A 139 9.48 22.45 -27.92
C LYS A 139 9.81 23.42 -26.78
N GLY A 140 10.47 22.93 -25.73
CA GLY A 140 10.90 23.74 -24.60
C GLY A 140 9.77 24.38 -23.80
N GLN A 141 8.56 23.81 -23.81
CA GLN A 141 7.43 24.31 -23.05
C GLN A 141 7.54 24.02 -21.55
N LEU A 142 8.08 22.86 -21.19
CA LEU A 142 8.08 22.38 -19.80
C LEU A 142 9.31 22.86 -19.02
N ASP A 143 9.06 23.23 -17.78
CA ASP A 143 10.07 23.59 -16.78
C ASP A 143 10.49 22.39 -15.94
N LYS A 144 9.50 21.55 -15.60
CA LYS A 144 9.69 20.42 -14.68
C LYS A 144 8.90 19.21 -15.15
N MET A 145 9.56 18.05 -15.12
CA MET A 145 8.94 16.75 -15.36
C MET A 145 9.18 15.83 -14.17
N PHE A 146 8.14 15.16 -13.72
CA PHE A 146 8.18 14.26 -12.57
C PHE A 146 7.94 12.82 -13.01
N PHE A 147 8.79 11.91 -12.55
CA PHE A 147 8.67 10.46 -12.74
C PHE A 147 8.77 9.81 -11.36
N LEU A 148 7.65 9.77 -10.66
CA LEU A 148 7.60 9.29 -9.29
C LEU A 148 7.07 7.86 -9.24
N PHE A 149 7.88 6.95 -8.69
CA PHE A 149 7.57 5.53 -8.55
C PHE A 149 7.12 4.86 -9.86
N PRO A 150 7.89 5.02 -10.97
CA PRO A 150 7.54 4.41 -12.24
C PRO A 150 7.57 2.87 -12.16
N ASP A 151 6.79 2.21 -13.02
CA ASP A 151 6.73 0.74 -13.04
C ASP A 151 8.11 0.12 -13.29
N PRO A 152 8.61 -0.76 -12.38
CA PRO A 152 9.95 -1.32 -12.49
C PRO A 152 10.15 -2.25 -13.68
N HIS A 153 9.07 -2.91 -14.13
CA HIS A 153 9.11 -3.91 -15.19
C HIS A 153 10.28 -4.92 -15.07
N PHE A 154 10.37 -5.65 -13.96
CA PHE A 154 11.50 -6.54 -13.59
C PHE A 154 11.95 -7.58 -14.64
N LYS A 155 11.10 -7.94 -15.60
CA LYS A 155 11.46 -8.91 -16.63
C LYS A 155 12.28 -8.21 -17.71
N LYS A 156 13.48 -8.72 -18.03
CA LYS A 156 14.36 -8.18 -19.10
C LYS A 156 13.63 -7.89 -20.41
N THR A 157 12.72 -8.78 -20.83
CA THR A 157 11.90 -8.61 -22.05
C THR A 157 10.98 -7.40 -22.03
N LYS A 158 10.71 -6.84 -20.84
CA LYS A 158 9.85 -5.68 -20.58
C LYS A 158 10.64 -4.41 -20.22
N HIS A 159 11.97 -4.43 -20.20
CA HIS A 159 12.75 -3.22 -19.90
C HIS A 159 12.49 -2.09 -20.92
N LYS A 160 12.15 -2.45 -22.16
CA LYS A 160 11.70 -1.52 -23.21
C LYS A 160 10.41 -0.76 -22.88
N TRP A 161 9.68 -1.16 -21.82
CA TRP A 161 8.47 -0.48 -21.36
C TRP A 161 8.74 0.47 -20.20
N ARG A 162 9.98 0.50 -19.67
CA ARG A 162 10.34 1.46 -18.62
C ARG A 162 10.33 2.87 -19.21
N ILE A 163 9.83 3.83 -18.43
CA ILE A 163 9.56 5.20 -18.88
C ILE A 163 10.85 6.00 -19.19
N ILE A 164 11.98 5.70 -18.55
CA ILE A 164 13.26 6.42 -18.75
C ILE A 164 14.20 5.70 -19.73
N SER A 165 13.90 5.71 -21.03
CA SER A 165 14.78 5.11 -22.04
C SER A 165 15.49 6.18 -22.87
N THR A 166 16.62 5.83 -23.52
CA THR A 166 17.39 6.77 -24.36
C THR A 166 16.53 7.47 -25.42
N ASN A 167 15.62 6.74 -26.08
CA ASN A 167 14.72 7.31 -27.09
C ASN A 167 13.74 8.31 -26.47
N LEU A 168 13.12 7.94 -25.35
CA LEU A 168 12.17 8.81 -24.65
C LEU A 168 12.86 10.04 -24.07
N LEU A 169 14.12 9.92 -23.63
CA LEU A 169 14.90 11.05 -23.14
C LEU A 169 15.11 12.12 -24.21
N SER A 170 15.22 11.74 -25.49
CA SER A 170 15.27 12.72 -26.58
C SER A 170 13.94 13.48 -26.75
N GLU A 171 12.81 12.80 -26.59
CA GLU A 171 11.48 13.44 -26.58
C GLU A 171 11.29 14.34 -25.36
N TYR A 172 11.76 13.90 -24.18
CA TYR A 172 11.73 14.68 -22.95
C TYR A 172 12.59 15.94 -23.08
N ALA A 173 13.80 15.81 -23.64
CA ALA A 173 14.67 16.95 -23.92
C ALA A 173 14.07 17.91 -24.96
N TYR A 174 13.24 17.42 -25.89
CA TYR A 174 12.55 18.26 -26.85
C TYR A 174 11.49 19.13 -26.16
N VAL A 175 10.65 18.56 -25.30
CA VAL A 175 9.57 19.30 -24.63
C VAL A 175 10.04 20.12 -23.42
N LEU A 176 11.18 19.78 -22.81
CA LEU A 176 11.77 20.48 -21.68
C LEU A 176 12.63 21.67 -22.14
N LYS A 177 12.51 22.82 -21.46
CA LYS A 177 13.35 23.99 -21.78
C LYS A 177 14.80 23.78 -21.33
N PRO A 178 15.78 24.49 -21.94
CA PRO A 178 17.14 24.53 -21.39
C PRO A 178 17.13 25.02 -19.93
N GLY A 179 17.76 24.25 -19.03
CA GLY A 179 17.74 24.49 -17.59
C GLY A 179 16.51 23.95 -16.86
N GLY A 180 15.54 23.36 -17.57
CA GLY A 180 14.46 22.59 -16.98
C GLY A 180 14.97 21.33 -16.27
N ARG A 181 14.15 20.76 -15.38
CA ARG A 181 14.56 19.67 -14.49
C ARG A 181 13.67 18.43 -14.65
N ILE A 182 14.32 17.26 -14.60
CA ILE A 182 13.65 15.97 -14.44
C ILE A 182 13.84 15.51 -13.00
N TYR A 183 12.74 15.18 -12.34
CA TYR A 183 12.72 14.62 -10.99
C TYR A 183 12.37 13.14 -11.08
N THR A 184 13.20 12.29 -10.50
CA THR A 184 12.99 10.84 -10.48
C THR A 184 13.10 10.32 -9.06
N ILE A 185 12.16 9.48 -8.63
CA ILE A 185 12.22 8.76 -7.36
C ILE A 185 11.64 7.35 -7.54
N THR A 186 12.22 6.37 -6.87
CA THR A 186 11.74 4.99 -6.87
C THR A 186 12.25 4.27 -5.62
N ASP A 187 11.47 3.31 -5.16
CA ASP A 187 11.80 2.34 -4.10
C ASP A 187 12.64 1.16 -4.58
N VAL A 188 12.80 1.00 -5.90
CA VAL A 188 13.56 -0.11 -6.47
C VAL A 188 14.95 0.35 -6.88
N GLU A 189 15.97 -0.05 -6.12
CA GLU A 189 17.37 0.34 -6.35
C GLU A 189 17.84 0.03 -7.78
N GLU A 190 17.44 -1.12 -8.34
CA GLU A 190 17.76 -1.48 -9.72
C GLU A 190 17.19 -0.47 -10.74
N VAL A 191 15.97 0.00 -10.52
CA VAL A 191 15.33 1.00 -11.37
C VAL A 191 16.00 2.35 -11.21
N HIS A 192 16.36 2.72 -9.97
CA HIS A 192 17.13 3.95 -9.71
C HIS A 192 18.45 3.95 -10.49
N LYS A 193 19.26 2.89 -10.34
CA LYS A 193 20.54 2.75 -11.06
C LYS A 193 20.33 2.81 -12.58
N TRP A 194 19.28 2.17 -13.09
CA TRP A 194 18.94 2.22 -14.50
C TRP A 194 18.56 3.63 -14.97
N MET A 195 17.73 4.37 -14.22
CA MET A 195 17.37 5.75 -14.57
C MET A 195 18.60 6.66 -14.57
N VAL A 196 19.47 6.56 -13.55
CA VAL A 196 20.71 7.34 -13.47
C VAL A 196 21.63 7.04 -14.65
N ASP A 197 21.79 5.77 -15.01
CA ASP A 197 22.60 5.35 -16.15
C ASP A 197 22.06 5.89 -17.47
N GLN A 198 20.76 5.71 -17.75
CA GLN A 198 20.13 6.16 -18.98
C GLN A 198 20.15 7.69 -19.13
N ILE A 199 19.86 8.43 -18.06
CA ILE A 199 19.89 9.89 -18.05
C ILE A 199 21.34 10.38 -18.21
N GLY A 200 22.28 9.79 -17.48
CA GLY A 200 23.69 10.19 -17.50
C GLY A 200 24.40 9.95 -18.83
N GLN A 201 23.96 8.96 -19.61
CA GLN A 201 24.47 8.71 -20.96
C GLN A 201 23.90 9.68 -22.02
N HIS A 202 22.77 10.34 -21.76
CA HIS A 202 22.13 11.19 -22.74
C HIS A 202 22.75 12.60 -22.76
N PRO A 203 23.21 13.11 -23.92
CA PRO A 203 24.06 14.32 -23.98
C PRO A 203 23.37 15.62 -23.58
N LEU A 204 22.03 15.63 -23.53
CA LEU A 204 21.24 16.81 -23.16
C LEU A 204 20.86 16.86 -21.67
N PHE A 205 21.28 15.87 -20.89
CA PHE A 205 21.03 15.85 -19.45
C PHE A 205 22.34 15.79 -18.67
N LYS A 206 22.36 16.48 -17.54
CA LYS A 206 23.42 16.40 -16.54
C LYS A 206 22.77 16.18 -15.19
N ARG A 207 23.35 15.30 -14.36
CA ARG A 207 22.95 15.18 -12.96
C ARG A 207 23.23 16.48 -12.23
N LEU A 208 22.26 16.90 -11.41
CA LEU A 208 22.38 18.09 -10.57
C LEU A 208 23.40 17.83 -9.45
N GLU A 209 24.14 18.86 -9.05
CA GLU A 209 25.05 18.77 -7.90
C GLU A 209 24.22 18.75 -6.59
N LYS A 210 24.74 18.09 -5.54
CA LYS A 210 24.01 17.91 -4.28
C LYS A 210 23.58 19.24 -3.64
N GLU A 211 24.43 20.26 -3.70
CA GLU A 211 24.13 21.57 -3.11
C GLU A 211 22.99 22.31 -3.84
N GLU A 212 22.82 22.05 -5.14
CA GLU A 212 21.71 22.61 -5.92
C GLU A 212 20.42 21.81 -5.70
N GLU A 213 20.54 20.50 -5.49
CA GLU A 213 19.43 19.60 -5.13
C GLU A 213 18.85 19.95 -3.76
N GLU A 214 19.69 20.18 -2.76
CA GLU A 214 19.28 20.54 -1.39
C GLU A 214 18.55 21.90 -1.32
N LYS A 215 18.82 22.80 -2.28
CA LYS A 215 18.14 24.11 -2.37
C LYS A 215 16.78 24.04 -3.07
N ASP A 216 16.44 22.92 -3.69
CA ASP A 216 15.18 22.79 -4.42
C ASP A 216 14.04 22.43 -3.47
N GLU A 217 13.09 23.36 -3.32
CA GLU A 217 11.92 23.23 -2.43
C GLU A 217 11.00 22.04 -2.76
N ILE A 218 11.10 21.50 -3.99
CA ILE A 218 10.28 20.37 -4.42
C ILE A 218 10.88 19.03 -3.98
N VAL A 219 12.21 18.94 -3.82
CA VAL A 219 12.90 17.68 -3.49
C VAL A 219 12.37 17.04 -2.20
N PRO A 220 12.18 17.77 -1.08
CA PRO A 220 11.59 17.19 0.13
C PRO A 220 10.17 16.64 -0.08
N LEU A 221 9.41 17.24 -0.99
CA LEU A 221 8.03 16.84 -1.27
C LEU A 221 7.95 15.53 -2.05
N LEU A 222 9.00 15.13 -2.78
CA LEU A 222 8.96 13.91 -3.58
C LEU A 222 8.75 12.66 -2.72
N TYR A 223 9.30 12.67 -1.52
CA TYR A 223 9.12 11.62 -0.52
C TYR A 223 7.68 11.65 0.05
N ASP A 224 7.17 12.82 0.44
CA ASP A 224 5.94 12.94 1.23
C ASP A 224 4.64 13.05 0.41
N SER A 225 4.74 13.41 -0.87
CA SER A 225 3.58 13.88 -1.65
C SER A 225 2.79 12.81 -2.39
N THR A 226 3.37 11.64 -2.62
CA THR A 226 2.71 10.52 -3.29
C THR A 226 2.31 9.45 -2.27
N GLU A 227 1.30 8.66 -2.58
CA GLU A 227 0.91 7.55 -1.67
C GLU A 227 1.99 6.49 -1.59
N GLU A 228 2.68 6.24 -2.70
CA GLU A 228 3.84 5.38 -2.78
C GLU A 228 4.96 5.93 -1.88
N GLY A 229 5.25 7.23 -1.97
CA GLY A 229 6.18 7.92 -1.07
C GLY A 229 5.75 7.89 0.40
N GLN A 230 4.48 8.09 0.71
CA GLN A 230 3.95 8.01 2.09
C GLN A 230 3.96 6.60 2.65
N LYS A 231 3.68 5.58 1.83
CA LYS A 231 3.89 4.18 2.20
C LYS A 231 5.37 3.93 2.46
N LEU A 232 6.25 4.57 1.69
CA LEU A 232 7.68 4.47 1.88
C LEU A 232 8.15 5.20 3.11
N ILE A 233 7.62 6.36 3.47
CA ILE A 233 7.94 7.07 4.72
C ILE A 233 7.35 6.31 5.91
N MET A 234 6.14 5.76 5.78
CA MET A 234 5.63 4.79 6.75
C MET A 234 6.55 3.56 6.84
N SER A 235 7.16 3.16 5.72
CA SER A 235 8.17 2.09 5.70
C SER A 235 9.59 2.55 6.08
N GLU A 236 9.91 3.85 6.02
CA GLU A 236 11.25 4.42 6.19
C GLU A 236 11.44 4.95 7.61
N GLN A 237 10.37 5.49 8.20
CA GLN A 237 10.16 5.55 9.65
C GLN A 237 10.14 4.14 10.26
N SER A 238 9.85 3.10 9.46
CA SER A 238 10.14 1.71 9.80
C SER A 238 11.53 1.22 9.32
N SER A 239 12.24 1.96 8.48
CA SER A 239 13.54 1.55 7.91
C SER A 239 14.75 2.06 8.70
N GLY A 240 14.51 2.72 9.84
CA GLY A 240 15.41 2.57 10.98
C GLY A 240 15.33 1.14 11.50
N THR A 241 15.88 0.20 10.72
CA THR A 241 15.97 -1.26 11.00
C THR A 241 14.66 -1.94 11.34
N VAL A 242 13.84 -2.29 10.34
CA VAL A 242 12.79 -3.30 10.49
C VAL A 242 13.03 -4.40 9.46
N ASP A 243 13.55 -5.52 9.97
CA ASP A 243 13.45 -6.82 9.34
C ASP A 243 11.96 -7.09 9.08
N TRP A 244 11.60 -7.51 7.87
CA TRP A 244 10.20 -7.74 7.50
C TRP A 244 9.65 -8.95 8.27
N ASP A 245 9.20 -8.72 9.50
CA ASP A 245 8.45 -9.69 10.29
C ASP A 245 7.04 -9.83 9.69
N TYR A 246 6.93 -10.66 8.63
CA TYR A 246 5.67 -11.09 7.99
C TYR A 246 4.60 -11.58 8.99
N GLU A 247 5.01 -11.90 10.22
CA GLU A 247 4.14 -12.35 11.30
C GLU A 247 3.39 -11.23 12.04
N SER A 248 3.69 -9.95 11.78
CA SER A 248 3.11 -8.84 12.55
C SER A 248 1.93 -8.17 11.82
N LEU A 249 0.71 -8.29 12.37
CA LEU A 249 -0.41 -7.44 11.97
C LEU A 249 -0.16 -6.02 12.47
N GLY A 250 -0.14 -5.03 11.56
CA GLY A 250 0.23 -3.65 11.89
C GLY A 250 -0.45 -3.09 13.15
N LEU A 251 0.32 -2.43 14.02
CA LEU A 251 -0.09 -1.92 15.34
C LEU A 251 -1.29 -0.94 15.35
N SER A 252 -1.87 -0.61 14.19
CA SER A 252 -3.04 0.28 14.05
C SER A 252 -4.37 -0.46 13.98
N TYR A 253 -4.40 -1.79 14.03
CA TYR A 253 -5.66 -2.55 14.03
C TYR A 253 -6.28 -2.63 15.43
N SER A 254 -7.62 -2.66 15.48
CA SER A 254 -8.35 -2.71 16.74
C SER A 254 -8.20 -4.09 17.41
N VAL A 255 -8.27 -4.13 18.75
CA VAL A 255 -8.18 -5.36 19.56
C VAL A 255 -9.03 -6.54 19.02
N PRO A 256 -10.28 -6.33 18.53
CA PRO A 256 -11.08 -7.41 17.95
C PRO A 256 -10.44 -8.08 16.72
N VAL A 257 -9.66 -7.34 15.92
CA VAL A 257 -8.99 -7.87 14.73
C VAL A 257 -7.87 -8.82 15.13
N HIS A 258 -7.08 -8.46 16.14
CA HIS A 258 -6.04 -9.34 16.67
C HIS A 258 -6.65 -10.61 17.29
N MET A 259 -7.73 -10.47 18.06
CA MET A 259 -8.45 -11.62 18.62
C MET A 259 -8.97 -12.57 17.53
N ALA A 260 -9.56 -12.02 16.46
CA ALA A 260 -10.08 -12.80 15.35
C ALA A 260 -8.96 -13.51 14.57
N ALA A 261 -7.84 -12.82 14.31
CA ALA A 261 -6.70 -13.40 13.63
C ALA A 261 -6.09 -14.57 14.44
N GLY A 262 -5.87 -14.36 15.75
CA GLY A 262 -5.37 -15.42 16.64
C GLY A 262 -6.31 -16.62 16.74
N ALA A 263 -7.62 -16.38 16.79
CA ALA A 263 -8.64 -17.44 16.78
C ALA A 263 -8.61 -18.28 15.49
N VAL A 264 -8.54 -17.63 14.32
CA VAL A 264 -8.51 -18.32 13.02
C VAL A 264 -7.20 -19.08 12.84
N ALA A 265 -6.07 -18.47 13.20
CA ALA A 265 -4.77 -19.12 13.11
C ALA A 265 -4.68 -20.36 14.03
N GLY A 266 -5.09 -20.22 15.28
CA GLY A 266 -5.12 -21.34 16.23
C GLY A 266 -6.06 -22.46 15.78
N MET A 267 -7.24 -22.11 15.25
CA MET A 267 -8.16 -23.12 14.71
C MET A 267 -7.57 -23.87 13.51
N ALA A 268 -6.88 -23.17 12.60
CA ALA A 268 -6.21 -23.79 11.47
C ALA A 268 -5.09 -24.75 11.91
N GLU A 269 -4.25 -24.34 12.87
CA GLU A 269 -3.21 -25.17 13.48
C GLU A 269 -3.80 -26.47 14.06
N HIS A 270 -4.81 -26.34 14.93
CA HIS A 270 -5.46 -27.49 15.55
C HIS A 270 -6.13 -28.38 14.50
N CYS A 271 -6.79 -27.83 13.47
CA CYS A 271 -7.40 -28.65 12.41
C CYS A 271 -6.37 -29.52 11.66
N VAL A 272 -5.18 -28.98 11.41
CA VAL A 272 -4.11 -29.69 10.70
C VAL A 272 -3.46 -30.74 11.60
N MET A 273 -3.26 -30.44 12.88
CA MET A 273 -2.58 -31.34 13.83
C MET A 273 -3.51 -32.39 14.46
N PHE A 274 -4.83 -32.15 14.48
CA PHE A 274 -5.81 -33.02 15.15
C PHE A 274 -5.75 -34.52 14.75
N PRO A 275 -5.51 -34.88 13.47
CA PRO A 275 -5.34 -36.29 13.09
C PRO A 275 -4.11 -36.94 13.76
N LEU A 276 -3.01 -36.19 13.91
CA LEU A 276 -1.79 -36.66 14.58
C LEU A 276 -2.00 -36.76 16.10
N ASP A 277 -2.71 -35.81 16.69
CA ASP A 277 -3.09 -35.85 18.11
C ASP A 277 -4.01 -37.03 18.42
N SER A 278 -4.88 -37.42 17.48
CA SER A 278 -5.74 -38.60 17.61
C SER A 278 -4.92 -39.89 17.68
N VAL A 279 -3.81 -39.99 16.95
CA VAL A 279 -2.89 -41.13 17.05
C VAL A 279 -2.15 -41.10 18.38
N LYS A 280 -1.63 -39.92 18.76
CA LYS A 280 -0.91 -39.74 20.03
C LYS A 280 -1.77 -40.09 21.24
N THR A 281 -3.00 -39.61 21.30
CA THR A 281 -3.94 -39.87 22.41
C THR A 281 -4.34 -41.34 22.51
N ARG A 282 -4.44 -42.07 21.40
CA ARG A 282 -4.68 -43.52 21.40
C ARG A 282 -3.47 -44.30 21.91
N ILE A 283 -2.27 -43.95 21.46
CA ILE A 283 -1.01 -44.56 21.92
C ILE A 283 -0.77 -44.29 23.42
N GLN A 284 -1.14 -43.10 23.90
CA GLN A 284 -1.05 -42.72 25.32
C GLN A 284 -2.23 -43.21 26.16
N SER A 285 -3.26 -43.80 25.54
CA SER A 285 -4.34 -44.45 26.29
C SER A 285 -3.82 -45.75 26.90
N LEU A 286 -4.29 -46.08 28.10
CA LEU A 286 -3.89 -47.31 28.81
C LEU A 286 -4.46 -48.59 28.16
N CYS A 287 -5.16 -48.47 27.04
CA CYS A 287 -5.73 -49.58 26.29
C CYS A 287 -4.78 -50.01 25.17
N PRO A 288 -4.51 -51.32 24.98
CA PRO A 288 -3.77 -51.80 23.82
C PRO A 288 -4.44 -51.35 22.53
N CYS A 289 -3.72 -50.60 21.70
CA CYS A 289 -4.20 -50.13 20.42
C CYS A 289 -3.23 -50.55 19.30
N PRO A 290 -3.71 -50.93 18.11
CA PRO A 290 -2.84 -51.37 17.02
C PRO A 290 -1.90 -50.27 16.48
N GLU A 291 -2.15 -49.02 16.83
CA GLU A 291 -1.31 -47.87 16.47
C GLU A 291 0.07 -47.90 17.15
N TRP A 292 0.25 -48.67 18.24
CA TRP A 292 1.54 -48.86 18.90
C TRP A 292 2.60 -49.51 18.00
N GLU A 293 2.18 -50.35 17.06
CA GLU A 293 3.06 -51.06 16.12
C GLU A 293 3.34 -50.27 14.84
N CYS A 294 2.78 -49.07 14.70
CA CYS A 294 2.97 -48.26 13.49
C CYS A 294 4.35 -47.59 13.50
N PRO A 295 5.15 -47.74 12.44
CA PRO A 295 6.52 -47.21 12.39
C PRO A 295 6.57 -45.67 12.35
N THR A 296 5.48 -45.01 11.93
CA THR A 296 5.38 -43.55 11.92
C THR A 296 3.98 -43.07 12.32
N PRO A 297 3.85 -41.85 12.88
CA PRO A 297 2.55 -41.25 13.21
C PRO A 297 1.61 -41.14 12.00
N PHE A 298 2.15 -40.81 10.82
CA PHE A 298 1.39 -40.73 9.58
C PHE A 298 0.86 -42.11 9.13
N HIS A 299 1.62 -43.18 9.38
CA HIS A 299 1.13 -44.54 9.16
C HIS A 299 -0.02 -44.88 10.12
N GLY A 300 0.06 -44.42 11.38
CA GLY A 300 -1.03 -44.50 12.35
C GLY A 300 -2.31 -43.80 11.85
N VAL A 301 -2.18 -42.56 11.35
CA VAL A 301 -3.31 -41.81 10.78
C VAL A 301 -3.94 -42.56 9.60
N ALA A 302 -3.11 -43.06 8.67
CA ALA A 302 -3.58 -43.81 7.51
C ALA A 302 -4.27 -45.13 7.92
N SER A 303 -3.78 -45.79 8.96
CA SER A 303 -4.37 -47.01 9.52
C SER A 303 -5.75 -46.75 10.15
N ILE A 304 -5.88 -45.68 10.95
CA ILE A 304 -7.18 -45.28 11.53
C ILE A 304 -8.16 -44.89 10.42
N ALA A 305 -7.71 -44.11 9.44
CA ALA A 305 -8.56 -43.64 8.34
C ALA A 305 -9.08 -44.81 7.49
N LYS A 306 -8.27 -45.85 7.25
CA LYS A 306 -8.69 -47.07 6.53
C LYS A 306 -9.65 -47.94 7.32
N ARG A 307 -9.47 -48.05 8.65
CA ARG A 307 -10.26 -48.95 9.50
C ARG A 307 -11.58 -48.35 9.97
N GLU A 308 -11.56 -47.09 10.38
CA GLU A 308 -12.70 -46.43 11.05
C GLU A 308 -13.28 -45.26 10.23
N GLY A 309 -12.64 -44.93 9.10
CA GLY A 309 -13.00 -43.82 8.23
C GLY A 309 -12.35 -42.50 8.65
N PHE A 310 -12.03 -41.67 7.64
CA PHE A 310 -11.36 -40.38 7.85
C PHE A 310 -12.11 -39.41 8.77
N ARG A 311 -13.45 -39.45 8.80
CA ARG A 311 -14.23 -38.59 9.71
C ARG A 311 -14.02 -38.96 11.18
N ARG A 312 -13.57 -40.19 11.47
CA ARG A 312 -13.34 -40.65 12.84
C ARG A 312 -12.10 -40.04 13.46
N THR A 313 -11.08 -39.71 12.66
CA THR A 313 -9.89 -38.98 13.12
C THR A 313 -10.19 -37.51 13.45
N LEU A 314 -11.40 -37.01 13.17
CA LEU A 314 -11.84 -35.64 13.49
C LEU A 314 -12.90 -35.61 14.61
N ARG A 315 -13.26 -36.77 15.17
CA ARG A 315 -14.29 -36.87 16.22
C ARG A 315 -13.72 -36.32 17.53
N GLY A 316 -14.16 -35.12 17.91
CA GLY A 316 -13.69 -34.41 19.10
C GLY A 316 -13.16 -33.01 18.80
N ILE A 317 -13.08 -32.62 17.53
CA ILE A 317 -12.59 -31.30 17.11
C ILE A 317 -13.40 -30.14 17.71
N ASN A 318 -14.70 -30.33 17.94
CA ASN A 318 -15.55 -29.31 18.58
C ASN A 318 -15.13 -29.03 20.03
N ALA A 319 -14.70 -30.04 20.78
CA ALA A 319 -14.22 -29.87 22.15
C ALA A 319 -12.86 -29.14 22.16
N VAL A 320 -11.99 -29.47 21.21
CA VAL A 320 -10.71 -28.76 21.02
C VAL A 320 -10.94 -27.33 20.57
N ALA A 321 -11.84 -27.07 19.64
CA ALA A 321 -12.20 -25.72 19.18
C ALA A 321 -12.74 -24.87 20.33
N PHE A 322 -13.66 -25.40 21.14
CA PHE A 322 -14.23 -24.66 22.28
C PHE A 322 -13.20 -24.30 23.34
N GLY A 323 -12.20 -25.15 23.57
CA GLY A 323 -11.12 -24.89 24.53
C GLY A 323 -9.96 -24.04 23.99
N SER A 324 -9.60 -24.20 22.71
CA SER A 324 -8.42 -23.58 22.10
C SER A 324 -8.71 -22.18 21.55
N ILE A 325 -9.88 -21.95 20.95
CA ILE A 325 -10.19 -20.67 20.28
C ILE A 325 -10.10 -19.47 21.24
N PRO A 326 -10.71 -19.50 22.44
CA PRO A 326 -10.60 -18.40 23.38
C PRO A 326 -9.17 -18.19 23.88
N ALA A 327 -8.43 -19.29 24.08
CA ALA A 327 -7.05 -19.24 24.56
C ALA A 327 -6.11 -18.62 23.52
N HIS A 328 -6.20 -19.02 22.26
CA HIS A 328 -5.37 -18.48 21.17
C HIS A 328 -5.73 -17.02 20.86
N ALA A 329 -7.02 -16.64 20.92
CA ALA A 329 -7.45 -15.25 20.77
C ALA A 329 -6.88 -14.32 21.85
N LEU A 330 -6.96 -14.74 23.11
CA LEU A 330 -6.42 -13.99 24.25
C LEU A 330 -4.89 -13.94 24.22
N TYR A 331 -4.24 -15.05 23.90
CA TYR A 331 -2.79 -15.14 23.82
C TYR A 331 -2.22 -14.22 22.74
N PHE A 332 -2.72 -14.31 21.51
CA PHE A 332 -2.25 -13.47 20.41
C PHE A 332 -2.45 -11.99 20.71
N THR A 333 -3.61 -11.64 21.29
CA THR A 333 -3.91 -10.26 21.70
C THR A 333 -2.99 -9.77 22.81
N PHE A 334 -2.68 -10.62 23.80
CA PHE A 334 -1.78 -10.29 24.89
C PHE A 334 -0.33 -10.16 24.41
N TYR A 335 0.12 -11.08 23.55
CA TYR A 335 1.42 -11.05 22.90
C TYR A 335 1.62 -9.74 22.13
N GLU A 336 0.67 -9.35 21.29
CA GLU A 336 0.73 -8.09 20.53
C GLU A 336 0.72 -6.85 21.44
N LYS A 337 -0.09 -6.85 22.51
CA LYS A 337 -0.09 -5.76 23.50
C LYS A 337 1.24 -5.63 24.26
N VAL A 338 1.79 -6.75 24.72
CA VAL A 338 3.05 -6.77 25.46
C VAL A 338 4.22 -6.43 24.54
N LYS A 339 4.21 -6.91 23.30
CA LYS A 339 5.17 -6.53 22.25
C LYS A 339 5.11 -5.02 22.00
N GLY A 340 3.92 -4.44 21.82
CA GLY A 340 3.75 -3.00 21.64
C GLY A 340 4.20 -2.16 22.85
N MET A 341 3.96 -2.65 24.08
CA MET A 341 4.35 -1.96 25.31
C MET A 341 5.86 -2.03 25.58
N LEU A 342 6.50 -3.18 25.30
CA LEU A 342 7.93 -3.39 25.52
C LEU A 342 8.79 -2.79 24.39
N ALA A 343 8.29 -2.74 23.16
CA ALA A 343 8.98 -2.10 22.04
C ALA A 343 8.85 -0.56 22.07
N GLY A 344 7.93 -0.01 22.87
CA GLY A 344 7.60 1.41 22.90
C GLY A 344 8.60 2.33 23.62
N ASN A 345 9.74 1.86 24.14
CA ASN A 345 10.62 2.72 24.96
C ASN A 345 12.15 2.48 24.87
N THR A 346 12.66 1.79 23.85
CA THR A 346 14.11 1.70 23.64
C THR A 346 14.47 1.87 22.18
N CYS A 347 15.07 3.02 21.88
CA CYS A 347 15.77 3.28 20.64
C CYS A 347 16.98 2.32 20.53
N GLY A 348 16.96 1.43 19.53
CA GLY A 348 18.19 0.90 18.95
C GLY A 348 18.83 -0.35 19.56
N HIS A 349 18.10 -1.23 20.27
CA HIS A 349 18.60 -2.60 20.54
C HIS A 349 17.57 -3.66 20.13
N SER A 350 17.98 -4.56 19.24
CA SER A 350 17.23 -5.77 18.88
C SER A 350 17.04 -6.63 20.12
N ASN A 351 15.85 -6.60 20.71
CA ASN A 351 15.54 -7.43 21.86
C ASN A 351 15.12 -8.84 21.38
N THR A 352 16.07 -9.58 20.84
CA THR A 352 16.00 -11.05 20.68
C THR A 352 15.55 -11.72 21.97
N VAL A 353 15.86 -11.10 23.11
CA VAL A 353 15.42 -11.49 24.46
C VAL A 353 13.91 -11.36 24.64
N SER A 354 13.24 -10.33 24.11
CA SER A 354 11.78 -10.18 24.24
C SER A 354 11.03 -11.24 23.42
N TYR A 355 11.50 -11.53 22.21
CA TYR A 355 10.98 -12.61 21.37
C TYR A 355 11.26 -14.00 21.98
N ALA A 356 12.47 -14.21 22.50
CA ALA A 356 12.82 -15.44 23.21
C ALA A 356 12.01 -15.61 24.50
N MET A 357 11.76 -14.54 25.26
CA MET A 357 10.95 -14.59 26.48
C MET A 357 9.48 -14.89 26.18
N ALA A 358 8.92 -14.32 25.11
CA ALA A 358 7.57 -14.66 24.66
C ALA A 358 7.47 -16.11 24.16
N GLY A 359 8.51 -16.60 23.46
CA GLY A 359 8.65 -18.01 23.07
C GLY A 359 8.84 -18.97 24.26
N ILE A 360 9.55 -18.55 25.31
CA ILE A 360 9.70 -19.30 26.57
C ILE A 360 8.36 -19.37 27.32
N VAL A 361 7.54 -18.31 27.29
CA VAL A 361 6.18 -18.33 27.83
C VAL A 361 5.28 -19.28 27.01
N TYR A 362 5.40 -19.30 25.67
CA TYR A 362 4.72 -20.26 24.78
C TYR A 362 5.09 -21.71 25.13
N PHE A 363 6.38 -22.01 25.24
CA PHE A 363 6.88 -23.35 25.53
C PHE A 363 6.55 -23.79 26.96
N ARG A 364 6.67 -22.89 27.95
CA ARG A 364 6.37 -23.21 29.36
C ARG A 364 4.88 -23.43 29.62
N TRP A 365 3.98 -22.76 28.89
CA TRP A 365 2.53 -23.01 29.03
C TRP A 365 2.08 -24.31 28.36
N THR A 366 2.59 -24.62 27.16
CA THR A 366 2.34 -25.91 26.48
C THR A 366 2.95 -27.09 27.25
N PHE A 367 4.15 -26.93 27.80
CA PHE A 367 4.79 -27.95 28.64
C PHE A 367 4.12 -28.09 30.01
N SER A 368 3.68 -26.99 30.64
CA SER A 368 2.94 -27.05 31.91
C SER A 368 1.59 -27.75 31.76
N LYS A 369 0.88 -27.61 30.64
CA LYS A 369 -0.35 -28.39 30.39
C LYS A 369 -0.07 -29.87 30.09
N SER A 370 1.01 -30.20 29.38
CA SER A 370 1.43 -31.61 29.22
C SER A 370 1.87 -32.25 30.55
N CYS A 371 2.63 -31.54 31.39
CA CYS A 371 3.06 -32.05 32.69
C CYS A 371 1.93 -32.12 33.73
N SER A 372 0.97 -31.19 33.73
CA SER A 372 -0.21 -31.29 34.59
C SER A 372 -1.10 -32.48 34.21
N SER A 373 -1.13 -32.89 32.94
CA SER A 373 -1.83 -34.11 32.51
C SER A 373 -1.08 -35.41 32.87
N ILE A 374 0.24 -35.34 33.09
CA ILE A 374 1.08 -36.48 33.48
C ILE A 374 1.09 -36.68 35.01
N ASN A 375 0.98 -35.61 35.80
CA ASN A 375 0.97 -35.71 37.27
C ASN A 375 -0.38 -36.16 37.87
N ASP A 376 -1.46 -36.17 37.10
CA ASP A 376 -2.78 -36.66 37.57
C ASP A 376 -2.97 -38.18 37.35
N SER A 377 -2.02 -38.87 36.71
CA SER A 377 -2.05 -40.34 36.55
C SER A 377 -1.25 -41.10 37.62
N SER A 378 -0.72 -40.39 38.63
CA SER A 378 0.01 -40.99 39.77
C SER A 378 -0.69 -40.83 41.12
N ARG A 379 -2.02 -40.72 41.14
CA ARG A 379 -2.81 -40.95 42.37
C ARG A 379 -3.64 -42.22 42.23
N LEU A 380 -3.07 -43.28 42.79
CA LEU A 380 -3.75 -44.50 43.21
C LEU A 380 -5.11 -44.18 43.85
N TYR A 381 -6.17 -44.78 43.33
CA TYR A 381 -6.84 -45.91 43.98
C TYR A 381 -7.12 -46.99 42.95
#